data_AF-A0A924WY09-F1
#
_entry.id   AF-A0A924WY09-F1
#
_cell.length_a   1.000
_cell.length_b   1.000
_cell.length_c   1.000
_cell.angle_alpha   90.00
_cell.angle_beta   90.00
_cell.angle_gamma   90.00
#
_symmetry.space_group_name_H-M   'P 1'
#
loop_
_entity.id
_entity.type
_entity.pdbx_description
1 polymer ?
#
loop_
_entity_poly.entity_id
_entity_poly.type
_entity_poly.pdbx_seq_one_letter_code
_entity_poly.pdbx_strand_id
1 'polypeptide(L)'
;MKPKTLILRTAGTNCDQETAHAFELAGATAERVHVNRILENPSMMADYQLLAIPGGFSYGDDIAAGRIFASQIMHHLRDAFESFVQAKKPVIGVCNGFQVLVKTDLLPGKAGGSSPQSATLTHNDCGRFVCKWVPVATRPSKSIWTQNIGPLELPIAHGEGKF
;
A
#
# COMPACT_ATOMS: atom_id res chain seq x y z
N MET A 1 8.74 23.70 -0.98
CA MET A 1 7.52 23.25 -0.26
C MET A 1 7.73 21.78 0.10
N LYS A 2 7.39 21.34 1.32
CA LYS A 2 7.48 19.91 1.70
C LYS A 2 6.35 19.12 1.03
N PRO A 3 6.60 17.95 0.42
CA PRO A 3 5.54 17.16 -0.19
C PRO A 3 4.60 16.60 0.89
N LYS A 4 3.30 16.57 0.60
CA LYS A 4 2.30 15.96 1.48
C LYS A 4 2.09 14.49 1.13
N THR A 5 2.12 13.63 2.15
CA THR A 5 1.88 12.20 2.04
C THR A 5 0.55 11.84 2.69
N LEU A 6 -0.33 11.24 1.89
CA LEU A 6 -1.55 10.61 2.37
C LEU A 6 -1.21 9.23 2.92
N ILE A 7 -1.28 9.06 4.24
CA ILE A 7 -1.19 7.75 4.89
C ILE A 7 -2.63 7.21 4.99
N LEU A 8 -3.04 6.43 3.99
CA LEU A 8 -4.42 5.96 3.86
C LEU A 8 -4.65 4.72 4.72
N ARG A 9 -5.38 4.88 5.82
CA ARG A 9 -5.66 3.82 6.79
C ARG A 9 -7.13 3.42 6.79
N THR A 10 -7.42 2.24 7.32
CA THR A 10 -8.79 1.81 7.63
C THR A 10 -8.84 1.08 8.98
N ALA A 11 -10.00 0.56 9.36
CA ALA A 11 -10.13 -0.30 10.54
C ALA A 11 -9.19 -1.51 10.41
N GLY A 12 -8.43 -1.83 11.46
CA GLY A 12 -7.46 -2.92 11.47
C GLY A 12 -6.08 -2.60 10.87
N THR A 13 -5.91 -1.44 10.23
CA THR A 13 -4.57 -0.89 9.96
C THR A 13 -3.87 -0.61 11.30
N ASN A 14 -2.63 -1.07 11.46
CA ASN A 14 -1.87 -0.91 12.71
C ASN A 14 -0.46 -0.38 12.52
N CYS A 15 0.02 -0.25 11.27
CA CYS A 15 1.36 0.27 10.98
C CYS A 15 1.37 1.72 10.45
N ASP A 16 0.30 2.49 10.70
CA ASP A 16 0.14 3.83 10.13
C ASP A 16 0.93 4.91 10.88
N GLN A 17 1.27 4.71 12.15
CA GLN A 17 2.09 5.65 12.94
C GLN A 17 3.54 5.66 12.47
N GLU A 18 4.17 4.49 12.41
CA GLU A 18 5.55 4.33 11.98
C GLU A 18 5.72 4.63 10.50
N THR A 19 4.70 4.34 9.67
CA THR A 19 4.73 4.75 8.26
C THR A 19 4.73 6.27 8.15
N ALA A 20 3.85 6.97 8.90
CA ALA A 20 3.84 8.44 8.93
C ALA A 20 5.20 8.99 9.41
N HIS A 21 5.73 8.43 10.50
CA HIS A 21 7.01 8.82 11.06
C HIS A 21 8.17 8.65 10.06
N ALA A 22 8.20 7.55 9.30
CA ALA A 22 9.22 7.32 8.28
C ALA A 22 9.18 8.37 7.16
N PHE A 23 7.99 8.79 6.72
CA PHE A 23 7.84 9.87 5.75
C PHE A 23 8.27 11.23 6.30
N GLU A 24 7.96 11.51 7.57
CA GLU A 24 8.39 12.74 8.25
C GLU A 24 9.92 12.82 8.39
N LEU A 25 10.56 11.71 8.75
CA LEU A 25 12.02 11.60 8.79
C LEU A 25 12.65 11.83 7.41
N ALA A 26 11.98 11.40 6.34
CA ALA A 26 12.39 11.65 4.96
C ALA A 26 12.09 13.09 4.47
N GLY A 27 11.49 13.94 5.32
CA GLY A 27 11.27 15.36 5.05
C GLY A 27 9.90 15.71 4.43
N ALA A 28 8.99 14.73 4.29
CA ALA A 28 7.60 14.98 3.90
C ALA A 28 6.75 15.43 5.09
N THR A 29 5.57 15.98 4.81
CA THR A 29 4.49 16.09 5.81
C THR A 29 3.59 14.87 5.64
N ALA A 30 3.30 14.12 6.71
CA ALA A 30 2.45 12.94 6.65
C ALA A 30 1.10 13.21 7.34
N GLU A 31 0.00 12.90 6.66
CA GLU A 31 -1.35 13.00 7.24
C GLU A 31 -2.01 11.61 7.23
N ARG A 32 -2.38 11.13 8.41
CA ARG A 32 -3.09 9.86 8.62
C ARG A 32 -4.58 10.05 8.39
N VAL A 33 -5.09 9.61 7.25
CA VAL A 33 -6.49 9.80 6.88
C VAL A 33 -7.19 8.46 6.80
N HIS A 34 -8.29 8.34 7.53
CA HIS A 34 -9.14 7.15 7.46
C HIS A 34 -9.89 7.12 6.13
N VAL A 35 -10.03 5.94 5.50
CA VAL A 35 -10.67 5.76 4.19
C VAL A 35 -12.06 6.40 4.12
N ASN A 36 -12.86 6.33 5.19
CA ASN A 36 -14.17 7.00 5.28
C ASN A 36 -14.14 8.51 4.98
N ARG A 37 -13.07 9.23 5.36
CA ARG A 37 -12.94 10.66 5.06
C ARG A 37 -12.67 10.91 3.58
N ILE A 38 -11.96 10.00 2.92
CA ILE A 38 -11.75 10.05 1.47
C ILE A 38 -13.03 9.62 0.73
N LEU A 39 -13.80 8.68 1.28
CA LEU A 39 -15.11 8.30 0.73
C LEU A 39 -16.11 9.46 0.78
N GLU A 40 -16.10 10.25 1.86
CA GLU A 40 -16.93 11.45 1.99
C GLU A 40 -16.50 12.57 1.02
N ASN A 41 -15.21 12.69 0.73
CA ASN A 41 -14.68 13.68 -0.19
C ASN A 41 -13.48 13.14 -1.00
N PRO A 42 -13.71 12.44 -2.12
CA PRO A 42 -12.64 11.85 -2.92
C PRO A 42 -11.67 12.88 -3.49
N SER A 43 -12.12 14.12 -3.72
CA SER A 43 -11.29 15.20 -4.26
C SER A 43 -10.12 15.56 -3.34
N MET A 44 -10.23 15.30 -2.03
CA MET A 44 -9.17 15.51 -1.04
C MET A 44 -7.88 14.76 -1.39
N MET A 45 -7.96 13.64 -2.13
CA MET A 45 -6.78 12.89 -2.56
C MET A 45 -5.87 13.72 -3.49
N ALA A 46 -6.42 14.70 -4.22
CA ALA A 46 -5.67 15.55 -5.13
C ALA A 46 -4.64 16.46 -4.42
N ASP A 47 -4.87 16.79 -3.15
CA ASP A 47 -4.03 17.69 -2.35
C ASP A 47 -2.67 17.07 -1.98
N TYR A 48 -2.56 15.75 -2.07
CA TYR A 48 -1.37 14.99 -1.71
C TYR A 48 -0.46 14.73 -2.91
N GLN A 49 0.85 14.65 -2.68
CA GLN A 49 1.85 14.32 -3.70
C GLN A 49 2.30 12.86 -3.60
N LEU A 50 2.09 12.23 -2.46
CA LEU A 50 2.50 10.85 -2.16
C LEU A 50 1.33 10.10 -1.52
N LEU A 51 1.17 8.82 -1.86
CA LEU A 51 0.20 7.92 -1.23
C LEU A 51 0.93 6.72 -0.62
N ALA A 52 0.68 6.46 0.66
CA ALA A 52 1.15 5.28 1.34
C ALA A 52 -0.04 4.49 1.91
N ILE A 53 -0.10 3.20 1.60
CA ILE A 53 -0.99 2.25 2.24
C ILE A 53 -0.15 1.42 3.23
N PRO A 54 -0.29 1.66 4.54
CA PRO A 54 0.49 0.99 5.58
C PRO A 54 0.09 -0.48 5.78
N GLY A 55 0.89 -1.18 6.58
CA GLY A 55 0.63 -2.56 7.00
C GLY A 55 -0.46 -2.70 8.08
N GLY A 56 -0.76 -3.96 8.40
CA GLY A 56 -1.71 -4.36 9.43
C GLY A 56 -2.62 -5.49 8.98
N PHE A 57 -3.85 -5.48 9.46
CA PHE A 57 -4.88 -6.48 9.17
C PHE A 57 -6.17 -5.74 8.82
N SER A 58 -6.20 -5.04 7.67
CA SER A 58 -7.37 -4.25 7.29
C SER A 58 -8.64 -5.11 7.34
N TYR A 59 -9.63 -4.68 8.12
CA TYR A 59 -10.86 -5.45 8.37
C TYR A 59 -10.61 -6.88 8.91
N GLY A 60 -9.60 -7.05 9.75
CA GLY A 60 -9.24 -8.33 10.36
C GLY A 60 -8.66 -9.36 9.38
N ASP A 61 -8.54 -9.00 8.10
CA ASP A 61 -8.32 -9.93 6.99
C ASP A 61 -9.39 -11.05 6.91
N ASP A 62 -10.60 -10.80 7.44
CA ASP A 62 -11.67 -11.80 7.66
C ASP A 62 -12.13 -12.55 6.39
N ILE A 63 -12.02 -11.92 5.21
CA ILE A 63 -12.34 -12.55 3.92
C ILE A 63 -11.07 -13.04 3.23
N ALA A 64 -10.09 -12.14 3.12
CA ALA A 64 -8.75 -12.35 2.60
C ALA A 64 -7.97 -11.06 2.83
N ALA A 65 -6.66 -11.15 2.99
CA ALA A 65 -5.88 -9.99 3.42
C ALA A 65 -5.96 -8.83 2.42
N GLY A 66 -6.38 -7.65 2.90
CA GLY A 66 -6.56 -6.45 2.06
C GLY A 66 -7.76 -6.45 1.10
N ARG A 67 -8.60 -7.51 1.05
CA ARG A 67 -9.68 -7.63 0.04
C ARG A 67 -10.78 -6.59 0.20
N ILE A 68 -11.26 -6.37 1.42
CA ILE A 68 -12.34 -5.40 1.68
C ILE A 68 -11.84 -3.98 1.38
N PHE A 69 -10.61 -3.66 1.78
CA PHE A 69 -10.05 -2.34 1.55
C PHE A 69 -9.81 -2.08 0.05
N ALA A 70 -9.26 -3.06 -0.69
CA ALA A 70 -9.16 -2.96 -2.15
C ALA A 70 -10.53 -2.79 -2.82
N SER A 71 -11.55 -3.51 -2.37
CA SER A 71 -12.92 -3.38 -2.85
C SER A 71 -13.45 -1.94 -2.69
N GLN A 72 -13.26 -1.33 -1.52
CA GLN A 72 -13.66 0.06 -1.31
C GLN A 72 -12.96 1.03 -2.26
N ILE A 73 -11.66 0.83 -2.50
CA ILE A 73 -10.92 1.64 -3.45
C ILE A 73 -11.52 1.48 -4.86
N MET A 74 -11.72 0.24 -5.32
CA MET A 74 -12.15 -0.04 -6.70
C MET A 74 -13.61 0.30 -7.00
N HIS A 75 -14.49 0.30 -5.99
CA HIS A 75 -15.92 0.57 -6.15
C HIS A 75 -16.31 2.01 -5.83
N HIS A 76 -15.56 2.71 -4.97
CA HIS A 76 -15.94 4.04 -4.51
C HIS A 76 -14.89 5.12 -4.75
N LEU A 77 -13.60 4.76 -4.85
CA LEU A 77 -12.50 5.71 -5.00
C LEU A 77 -11.72 5.53 -6.29
N ARG A 78 -12.24 4.74 -7.24
CA ARG A 78 -11.55 4.35 -8.47
C ARG A 78 -11.01 5.56 -9.22
N ASP A 79 -11.87 6.52 -9.52
CA ASP A 79 -11.51 7.67 -10.34
C ASP A 79 -10.44 8.53 -9.67
N ALA A 80 -10.56 8.75 -8.36
CA ALA A 80 -9.58 9.52 -7.59
C ALA A 80 -8.23 8.80 -7.52
N PHE A 81 -8.24 7.49 -7.29
CA PHE A 81 -7.05 6.65 -7.21
C PHE A 81 -6.35 6.53 -8.58
N GLU A 82 -7.10 6.26 -9.64
CA GLU A 82 -6.58 6.19 -11.01
C GLU A 82 -6.02 7.55 -11.44
N SER A 83 -6.71 8.66 -11.14
CA SER A 83 -6.21 10.01 -11.40
C SER A 83 -4.88 10.28 -10.67
N PHE A 84 -4.74 9.83 -9.42
CA PHE A 84 -3.51 9.96 -8.65
C PHE A 84 -2.35 9.22 -9.34
N VAL A 85 -2.58 7.98 -9.78
CA VAL A 85 -1.59 7.17 -10.47
C VAL A 85 -1.25 7.71 -11.86
N GLN A 86 -2.25 8.14 -12.63
CA GLN A 86 -2.07 8.74 -13.96
C GLN A 86 -1.28 10.06 -13.89
N ALA A 87 -1.43 10.82 -12.80
CA ALA A 87 -0.61 11.98 -12.50
C ALA A 87 0.86 11.63 -12.13
N LYS A 88 1.24 10.35 -12.17
CA LYS A 88 2.57 9.81 -11.84
C LYS A 88 3.02 10.16 -10.41
N LYS A 89 2.06 10.40 -9.51
CA LYS A 89 2.34 10.60 -8.10
C LYS A 89 2.76 9.26 -7.47
N PRO A 90 3.82 9.22 -6.64
CA PRO A 90 4.29 7.94 -6.13
C PRO A 90 3.32 7.30 -5.14
N VAL A 91 3.15 5.99 -5.31
CA VAL A 91 2.34 5.13 -4.43
C VAL A 91 3.24 4.05 -3.83
N ILE A 92 3.08 3.78 -2.54
CA ILE A 92 3.73 2.66 -1.86
C ILE A 92 2.71 1.88 -1.01
N GLY A 93 2.80 0.56 -1.02
CA GLY A 93 2.02 -0.33 -0.17
C GLY A 93 2.96 -1.25 0.59
N VAL A 94 2.82 -1.33 1.91
CA VAL A 94 3.70 -2.14 2.78
C VAL A 94 2.89 -3.25 3.42
N CYS A 95 3.37 -4.50 3.32
CA CYS A 95 2.67 -5.70 3.83
C CYS A 95 1.20 -5.75 3.37
N ASN A 96 0.24 -5.49 4.28
CA ASN A 96 -1.17 -5.40 3.96
C ASN A 96 -1.49 -4.37 2.88
N GLY A 97 -0.81 -3.23 2.88
CA GLY A 97 -0.94 -2.26 1.80
C GLY A 97 -0.51 -2.78 0.43
N PHE A 98 0.51 -3.64 0.36
CA PHE A 98 0.89 -4.28 -0.91
C PHE A 98 -0.19 -5.24 -1.40
N GLN A 99 -0.77 -6.03 -0.49
CA GLN A 99 -1.89 -6.93 -0.80
C GLN A 99 -3.10 -6.15 -1.32
N VAL A 100 -3.42 -5.00 -0.71
CA VAL A 100 -4.45 -4.07 -1.19
C VAL A 100 -4.14 -3.63 -2.62
N LEU A 101 -2.94 -3.11 -2.89
CA LEU A 101 -2.56 -2.64 -4.23
C LEU A 101 -2.63 -3.76 -5.29
N VAL A 102 -2.21 -4.98 -4.95
CA VAL A 102 -2.34 -6.13 -5.87
C VAL A 102 -3.81 -6.45 -6.16
N LYS A 103 -4.67 -6.41 -5.14
CA LYS A 103 -6.12 -6.65 -5.29
C LYS A 103 -6.88 -5.49 -5.95
N THR A 104 -6.26 -4.32 -6.08
CA THR A 104 -6.76 -3.23 -6.97
C THR A 104 -6.42 -3.45 -8.45
N ASP A 105 -5.65 -4.49 -8.77
CA ASP A 105 -5.04 -4.76 -10.09
C ASP A 105 -4.11 -3.66 -10.61
N LEU A 106 -3.73 -2.71 -9.73
CA LEU A 106 -2.64 -1.77 -10.03
C LEU A 106 -1.31 -2.50 -10.22
N LEU A 107 -1.12 -3.62 -9.52
CA LEU A 107 0.09 -4.45 -9.55
C LEU A 107 -0.31 -5.92 -9.73
N PRO A 108 0.29 -6.68 -10.67
CA PRO A 108 1.24 -6.28 -11.70
C PRO A 108 0.59 -5.64 -12.94
N GLY A 109 -0.71 -5.33 -12.87
CA GLY A 109 -1.50 -4.78 -13.97
C GLY A 109 -1.15 -3.34 -14.38
N LYS A 110 -2.07 -2.70 -15.10
CA LYS A 110 -1.96 -1.30 -15.51
C LYS A 110 -3.07 -0.48 -14.85
N ALA A 111 -2.74 0.75 -14.43
CA ALA A 111 -3.74 1.71 -13.99
C ALA A 111 -4.82 1.91 -15.08
N GLY A 112 -6.10 1.76 -14.71
CA GLY A 112 -7.24 1.81 -15.64
C GLY A 112 -7.69 0.46 -16.22
N GLY A 113 -7.24 -0.66 -15.65
CA GLY A 113 -7.51 -2.00 -16.18
C GLY A 113 -8.95 -2.49 -16.00
N SER A 114 -9.67 -2.59 -17.12
CA SER A 114 -10.92 -3.35 -17.33
C SER A 114 -10.70 -4.88 -17.40
N SER A 115 -9.59 -5.36 -16.83
CA SER A 115 -9.15 -6.77 -16.89
C SER A 115 -9.30 -7.45 -15.51
N PRO A 116 -9.49 -8.78 -15.48
CA PRO A 116 -9.54 -9.51 -14.22
C PRO A 116 -8.19 -9.49 -13.49
N GLN A 117 -8.26 -9.44 -12.15
CA GLN A 117 -7.11 -9.46 -11.25
C GLN A 117 -6.10 -10.56 -11.66
N SER A 118 -4.88 -10.15 -12.02
CA SER A 118 -3.88 -11.03 -12.62
C SER A 118 -2.99 -11.78 -11.61
N ALA A 119 -2.88 -11.27 -10.38
CA ALA A 119 -2.10 -11.88 -9.31
C ALA A 119 -2.76 -11.65 -7.94
N THR A 120 -2.36 -12.42 -6.93
CA THR A 120 -2.74 -12.19 -5.53
C THR A 120 -1.61 -12.65 -4.63
N LEU A 121 -1.57 -12.12 -3.40
CA LEU A 121 -0.88 -12.83 -2.33
C LEU A 121 -1.86 -13.78 -1.64
N THR A 122 -1.33 -14.91 -1.17
CA THR A 122 -2.05 -15.97 -0.45
C THR A 122 -1.22 -16.51 0.71
N HIS A 123 -1.78 -17.49 1.43
CA HIS A 123 -1.13 -18.14 2.57
C HIS A 123 0.30 -18.57 2.24
N ASN A 124 1.19 -18.32 3.20
CA ASN A 124 2.54 -18.83 3.17
C ASN A 124 2.52 -20.37 3.03
N ASP A 125 3.47 -20.97 2.32
CA ASP A 125 3.55 -22.44 2.17
C ASP A 125 3.68 -23.18 3.50
N CYS A 126 4.24 -22.52 4.51
CA CYS A 126 4.34 -23.07 5.87
C CYS A 126 3.02 -23.06 6.65
N GLY A 127 1.95 -22.48 6.10
CA GLY A 127 0.62 -22.44 6.71
C GLY A 127 0.52 -21.61 7.99
N ARG A 128 1.51 -20.77 8.30
CA ARG A 128 1.57 -19.98 9.54
C ARG A 128 2.07 -18.56 9.32
N PHE A 129 1.75 -17.70 10.29
CA PHE A 129 2.33 -16.36 10.39
C PHE A 129 3.84 -16.45 10.63
N VAL A 130 4.60 -15.61 9.94
CA VAL A 130 6.06 -15.53 10.06
C VAL A 130 6.43 -14.11 10.46
N CYS A 131 7.16 -13.99 11.58
CA CYS A 131 7.73 -12.74 12.09
C CYS A 131 9.23 -12.93 12.30
N LYS A 132 10.07 -12.33 11.44
CA LYS A 132 11.54 -12.44 11.53
C LYS A 132 12.22 -11.38 10.68
N TRP A 133 13.52 -11.20 10.90
CA TRP A 133 14.38 -10.48 9.98
C TRP A 133 14.81 -11.42 8.84
N VAL A 134 14.85 -10.89 7.62
CA VAL A 134 15.31 -11.61 6.43
C VAL A 134 16.27 -10.77 5.61
N PRO A 135 17.31 -11.37 5.04
CA PRO A 135 18.14 -10.69 4.05
C PRO A 135 17.35 -10.50 2.76
N VAL A 136 17.37 -9.29 2.22
CA VAL A 136 16.74 -8.92 0.94
C VAL A 136 17.82 -8.42 0.00
N ALA A 137 17.96 -9.10 -1.14
CA ALA A 137 18.78 -8.63 -2.23
C ALA A 137 18.03 -7.56 -3.03
N THR A 138 18.72 -6.48 -3.39
CA THR A 138 18.17 -5.49 -4.31
C THR A 138 18.45 -5.91 -5.76
N ARG A 139 17.50 -5.63 -6.65
CA ARG A 139 17.62 -5.85 -8.09
C ARG A 139 17.46 -4.52 -8.81
N PRO A 140 18.14 -4.32 -9.96
CA PRO A 140 17.90 -3.15 -10.80
C PRO A 140 16.40 -3.04 -11.13
N SER A 141 15.81 -1.88 -10.82
CA SER A 141 14.38 -1.64 -11.05
C SER A 141 14.13 -0.17 -11.40
N LYS A 142 12.95 0.11 -11.96
CA LYS A 142 12.47 1.48 -12.21
C LYS A 142 11.82 2.12 -10.97
N SER A 143 11.75 1.40 -9.85
CA SER A 143 11.12 1.90 -8.63
C SER A 143 11.97 3.01 -8.02
N ILE A 144 11.36 4.18 -7.82
CA ILE A 144 12.03 5.31 -7.16
C ILE A 144 12.37 4.99 -5.70
N TRP A 145 11.62 4.07 -5.07
CA TRP A 145 11.77 3.72 -3.66
C TRP A 145 13.01 2.90 -3.36
N THR A 146 13.55 2.21 -4.36
CA THR A 146 14.69 1.28 -4.20
C THR A 146 15.95 1.75 -4.91
N GLN A 147 15.97 2.99 -5.41
CA GLN A 147 17.15 3.53 -6.08
C GLN A 147 18.30 3.68 -5.09
N ASN A 148 19.50 3.27 -5.49
CA ASN A 148 20.72 3.36 -4.68
C ASN A 148 20.65 2.63 -3.33
N ILE A 149 19.73 1.66 -3.18
CA ILE A 149 19.66 0.79 -2.01
C ILE A 149 20.43 -0.49 -2.29
N GLY A 150 21.44 -0.78 -1.47
CA GLY A 150 22.18 -2.06 -1.49
C GLY A 150 21.41 -3.19 -0.78
N PRO A 151 21.94 -4.41 -0.74
CA PRO A 151 21.38 -5.49 0.08
C PRO A 151 21.25 -5.07 1.54
N LEU A 152 20.15 -5.48 2.19
CA LEU A 152 19.85 -5.13 3.57
C LEU A 152 19.04 -6.23 4.25
N GLU A 153 18.99 -6.21 5.59
CA GLU A 153 18.02 -7.00 6.34
C GLU A 153 16.76 -6.18 6.60
N LEU A 154 15.60 -6.80 6.39
CA LEU A 154 14.30 -6.18 6.64
C LEU A 154 13.43 -7.09 7.52
N PRO A 155 12.59 -6.51 8.41
CA PRO A 155 11.61 -7.27 9.15
C PRO A 155 10.45 -7.69 8.24
N ILE A 156 9.99 -8.93 8.38
CA ILE A 156 8.75 -9.43 7.79
C ILE A 156 7.78 -9.85 8.90
N ALA A 157 6.49 -9.66 8.66
CA ALA A 157 5.42 -10.00 9.59
C ALA A 157 4.12 -10.28 8.79
N HIS A 158 3.92 -11.52 8.33
CA HIS A 158 2.75 -11.87 7.50
C HIS A 158 2.36 -13.35 7.55
N GLY A 159 1.06 -13.62 7.41
CA GLY A 159 0.49 -14.96 7.16
C GLY A 159 0.17 -15.23 5.68
N GLU A 160 -0.06 -14.17 4.90
CA GLU A 160 -0.44 -14.22 3.49
C GLU A 160 0.55 -13.43 2.61
N GLY A 161 1.82 -13.85 2.56
CA GLY A 161 2.86 -13.15 1.79
C GLY A 161 3.36 -13.89 0.55
N LYS A 162 2.77 -15.04 0.21
CA LYS A 162 3.14 -15.79 -0.99
C LYS A 162 2.50 -15.15 -2.21
N PHE A 163 3.31 -14.57 -3.09
CA PHE A 163 2.89 -14.00 -4.38
C PHE A 163 2.68 -15.09 -5.44
#